data_AF-A0A7V9HWG2-F1
#
_entry.id   AF-A0A7V9HWG2-F1
#
_cell.length_a   1.000
_cell.length_b   1.000
_cell.length_c   1.000
_cell.angle_alpha   90.00
_cell.angle_beta   90.00
_cell.angle_gamma   90.00
#
_symmetry.space_group_name_H-M   'P 1'
#
loop_
_entity.id
_entity.type
_entity.pdbx_description
1 polymer ?
#
loop_
_entity_poly.entity_id
_entity_poly.type
_entity_poly.pdbx_seq_one_letter_code
_entity_poly.pdbx_strand_id
1 'polypeptide(L)'
;MGSVAIAVVIILLIMSVYSIAIMVERYLTYSAAKKQSREFAPRVAQALKNDRIEEAINISDKHRKSHLAMVVSSGLQEFRAHGQSSDISGDEIEASKRALQRAIAIKTAEFKRGLSGLATIGSTAPFVGLFGTVFGIINAFRGMKNAETAGIGAVAGGISEALFT
;
A
#
# COMPACT_ATOMS: atom_id res chain seq x y z
N MET A 1 27.35 -9.52 -21.84
CA MET A 1 26.51 -8.45 -21.31
C MET A 1 27.37 -7.35 -20.72
N GLY A 2 27.12 -6.10 -21.08
CA GLY A 2 27.76 -4.94 -20.47
C GLY A 2 27.42 -4.89 -18.98
N SER A 3 28.40 -4.56 -18.14
CA SER A 3 28.25 -4.51 -16.68
C SER A 3 27.09 -3.63 -16.23
N VAL A 4 26.78 -2.58 -17.00
CA VAL A 4 25.68 -1.65 -16.75
C VAL A 4 24.31 -2.27 -17.02
N ALA A 5 24.16 -3.06 -18.08
CA ALA A 5 22.90 -3.75 -18.40
C ALA A 5 22.53 -4.75 -17.29
N ILE A 6 23.51 -5.54 -16.83
CA ILE A 6 23.33 -6.46 -15.70
C ILE A 6 22.93 -5.70 -14.44
N ALA A 7 23.57 -4.57 -14.14
CA ALA A 7 23.22 -3.75 -12.98
C ALA A 7 21.77 -3.22 -13.05
N VAL A 8 21.32 -2.75 -14.22
CA VAL A 8 19.95 -2.29 -14.45
C VAL A 8 18.95 -3.43 -14.20
N VAL A 9 19.18 -4.61 -14.78
CA VAL A 9 18.32 -5.78 -14.59
C VAL A 9 18.24 -6.20 -13.13
N ILE A 10 19.37 -6.20 -12.41
CA ILE A 10 19.40 -6.52 -10.97
C ILE A 10 18.58 -5.49 -10.17
N ILE A 11 18.71 -4.19 -10.46
CA ILE A 11 17.94 -3.14 -9.81
C ILE A 11 16.44 -3.33 -10.06
N LEU A 12 16.04 -3.56 -11.31
CA LEU A 12 14.64 -3.81 -11.68
C LEU A 12 14.09 -5.08 -11.00
N LEU A 13 14.91 -6.13 -10.87
CA LEU A 13 14.54 -7.35 -10.16
C LEU A 13 14.30 -7.09 -8.67
N ILE A 14 15.19 -6.34 -8.01
CA ILE A 14 15.01 -5.95 -6.60
C ILE A 14 13.74 -5.11 -6.42
N MET A 15 13.51 -4.13 -7.30
CA MET A 15 12.28 -3.32 -7.29
C MET A 15 11.02 -4.18 -7.48
N SER A 16 11.08 -5.19 -8.36
CA SER A 16 9.99 -6.15 -8.59
C SER A 16 9.69 -7.00 -7.36
N VAL A 17 10.72 -7.59 -6.73
CA VAL A 17 10.55 -8.39 -5.51
C VAL A 17 9.97 -7.54 -4.37
N TYR A 18 10.47 -6.33 -4.18
CA TYR A 18 9.93 -5.40 -3.17
C TYR A 18 8.47 -5.03 -3.45
N SER A 19 8.14 -4.75 -4.71
CA SER A 19 6.77 -4.43 -5.14
C SER A 19 5.80 -5.58 -4.83
N ILE A 20 6.17 -6.82 -5.20
CA ILE A 20 5.36 -8.01 -4.96
C ILE A 20 5.20 -8.25 -3.45
N ALA A 21 6.26 -8.10 -2.65
CA ALA A 21 6.21 -8.27 -1.20
C ALA A 21 5.18 -7.33 -0.55
N ILE A 22 5.23 -6.03 -0.89
CA ILE A 22 4.26 -5.05 -0.39
C ILE A 22 2.85 -5.36 -0.90
N MET A 23 2.71 -5.77 -2.17
CA MET A 23 1.42 -6.12 -2.76
C MET A 23 0.74 -7.28 -2.00
N VAL A 24 1.49 -8.33 -1.69
CA VAL A 24 0.98 -9.50 -0.95
C VAL A 24 0.63 -9.13 0.50
N GLU A 25 1.51 -8.41 1.21
CA GLU A 25 1.25 -7.95 2.60
C GLU A 25 -0.04 -7.13 2.66
N ARG A 26 -0.20 -6.16 1.74
CA ARG A 26 -1.38 -5.27 1.68
C ARG A 26 -2.63 -6.04 1.29
N TYR A 27 -2.55 -6.94 0.31
CA TYR A 27 -3.69 -7.77 -0.10
C TYR A 27 -4.22 -8.63 1.05
N LEU A 28 -3.33 -9.31 1.78
CA LEU A 28 -3.70 -10.12 2.95
C LEU A 28 -4.33 -9.25 4.05
N THR A 29 -3.74 -8.09 4.33
CA THR A 29 -4.24 -7.14 5.34
C THR A 29 -5.65 -6.66 4.98
N TYR A 30 -5.87 -6.21 3.74
CA TYR A 30 -7.18 -5.74 3.27
C TYR A 30 -8.23 -6.86 3.19
N SER A 31 -7.81 -8.07 2.80
CA SER A 31 -8.72 -9.21 2.74
C SER A 31 -9.20 -9.62 4.14
N ALA A 32 -8.29 -9.75 5.11
CA ALA A 32 -8.62 -10.05 6.49
C ALA A 32 -9.47 -8.95 7.13
N ALA A 33 -9.11 -7.69 6.90
CA ALA A 33 -9.87 -6.50 7.28
C ALA A 33 -11.32 -6.53 6.78
N LYS A 34 -11.51 -6.80 5.49
CA LYS A 34 -12.81 -6.80 4.82
C LYS A 34 -13.69 -7.95 5.33
N LYS A 35 -13.11 -9.14 5.51
CA LYS A 35 -13.83 -10.30 6.05
C LYS A 35 -14.38 -10.04 7.45
N GLN A 36 -13.54 -9.59 8.38
CA GLN A 36 -14.00 -9.30 9.75
C GLN A 36 -14.98 -8.13 9.80
N SER A 37 -14.79 -7.11 8.97
CA SER A 37 -15.70 -5.96 8.94
C SER A 37 -17.10 -6.32 8.44
N ARG A 38 -17.20 -7.24 7.48
CA ARG A 38 -18.48 -7.74 6.97
C ARG A 38 -19.24 -8.58 8.01
N GLU A 39 -18.52 -9.27 8.89
CA GLU A 39 -19.09 -10.03 10.00
C GLU A 39 -19.47 -9.12 11.20
N PHE A 40 -18.65 -8.10 11.45
CA PHE A 40 -18.84 -7.14 12.55
C PHE A 40 -20.02 -6.19 12.32
N ALA A 41 -20.15 -5.62 11.12
CA ALA A 41 -21.14 -4.58 10.80
C ALA A 41 -22.59 -4.93 11.18
N PRO A 42 -23.15 -6.11 10.83
CA PRO A 42 -24.53 -6.45 11.21
C PRO A 42 -24.68 -6.67 12.73
N ARG A 43 -23.67 -7.24 13.40
CA ARG A 43 -23.72 -7.53 14.84
C ARG A 43 -23.68 -6.26 15.67
N VAL A 44 -22.79 -5.32 15.32
CA VAL A 44 -22.72 -4.03 16.03
C VAL A 44 -23.97 -3.19 15.76
N ALA A 45 -24.50 -3.21 14.54
CA ALA A 45 -25.74 -2.49 14.22
C ALA A 45 -26.93 -3.01 15.03
N GLN A 46 -27.02 -4.32 15.24
CA GLN A 46 -28.05 -4.91 16.12
C GLN A 46 -27.85 -4.56 17.59
N ALA A 47 -26.62 -4.56 18.10
CA ALA A 47 -26.34 -4.17 19.49
C ALA A 47 -26.69 -2.69 19.74
N LEU A 48 -26.29 -1.79 18.82
CA LEU A 48 -26.59 -0.36 18.89
C LEU A 48 -28.08 -0.06 18.77
N LYS A 49 -28.83 -0.80 17.93
CA LYS A 49 -30.29 -0.64 17.79
C LYS A 49 -31.05 -0.98 19.08
N ASN A 50 -30.47 -1.80 19.94
CA ASN A 50 -31.07 -2.22 21.19
C ASN A 50 -30.47 -1.48 22.41
N ASP A 51 -29.78 -0.35 22.19
CA ASP A 51 -29.11 0.46 23.22
C ASP A 51 -28.08 -0.32 24.07
N ARG A 52 -27.56 -1.44 23.56
CA ARG A 52 -26.57 -2.28 24.25
C ARG A 52 -25.14 -1.84 23.89
N ILE A 53 -24.74 -0.68 24.40
CA ILE A 53 -23.42 -0.08 24.15
C ILE A 53 -22.27 -0.96 24.65
N GLU A 54 -22.41 -1.59 25.83
CA GLU A 54 -21.39 -2.50 26.37
C GLU A 54 -21.20 -3.74 25.50
N GLU A 55 -22.30 -4.30 24.98
CA GLU A 55 -22.25 -5.43 24.06
C GLU A 55 -21.55 -5.05 22.75
N ALA A 56 -21.83 -3.85 22.22
CA ALA A 56 -21.18 -3.31 21.03
C ALA A 56 -19.67 -3.13 21.22
N ILE A 57 -19.22 -2.67 22.39
CA ILE A 57 -17.79 -2.55 22.73
C ILE A 57 -17.15 -3.95 22.80
N ASN A 58 -17.77 -4.91 23.48
CA ASN A 58 -17.24 -6.26 23.61
C ASN A 58 -17.16 -7.00 22.25
N ILE A 59 -18.16 -6.82 21.38
CA ILE A 59 -18.13 -7.33 20.00
C ILE A 59 -16.98 -6.69 19.21
N SER A 60 -16.71 -5.40 19.43
CA SER A 60 -15.61 -4.68 18.78
C SER A 60 -14.24 -5.20 19.22
N ASP A 61 -14.04 -5.45 20.51
CA ASP A 61 -12.79 -6.02 21.05
C ASP A 61 -12.51 -7.43 20.54
N LYS A 62 -13.56 -8.23 20.25
CA LYS A 62 -13.42 -9.55 19.62
C LYS A 62 -12.98 -9.48 18.15
N HIS A 63 -13.17 -8.33 17.48
CA HIS A 63 -12.87 -8.15 16.05
C HIS A 63 -11.76 -7.12 15.80
N ARG A 64 -10.64 -7.21 16.54
CA ARG A 64 -9.50 -6.27 16.45
C ARG A 64 -8.86 -6.10 15.06
N LYS A 65 -9.03 -7.04 14.12
CA LYS A 65 -8.52 -6.88 12.74
C LYS A 65 -9.53 -6.17 11.84
N SER A 66 -10.75 -5.90 12.30
CA SER A 66 -11.73 -5.07 11.61
C SER A 66 -11.46 -3.59 11.87
N HIS A 67 -11.46 -2.82 10.78
CA HIS A 67 -11.22 -1.39 10.79
C HIS A 67 -12.45 -0.67 11.31
N LEU A 68 -13.63 -1.18 10.94
CA LEU A 68 -14.91 -0.76 11.48
C LEU A 68 -14.96 -0.97 13.00
N ALA A 69 -14.54 -2.14 13.50
CA ALA A 69 -14.52 -2.40 14.94
C ALA A 69 -13.60 -1.44 15.70
N MET A 70 -12.39 -1.19 15.19
CA MET A 70 -11.45 -0.26 15.82
C MET A 70 -11.97 1.19 15.86
N VAL A 71 -12.57 1.67 14.77
CA VAL A 71 -13.15 3.02 14.69
C VAL A 71 -14.36 3.13 15.60
N VAL A 72 -15.30 2.19 15.49
CA VAL A 72 -16.55 2.20 16.26
C VAL A 72 -16.28 2.05 17.77
N SER A 73 -15.33 1.18 18.17
CA SER A 73 -14.90 1.06 19.57
C SER A 73 -14.36 2.36 20.12
N SER A 74 -13.56 3.11 19.33
CA SER A 74 -12.99 4.39 19.78
C SER A 74 -14.08 5.43 20.02
N GLY A 75 -15.10 5.48 19.15
CA GLY A 75 -16.25 6.36 19.35
C GLY A 75 -17.15 5.95 20.52
N LEU A 76 -17.43 4.65 20.68
CA LEU A 76 -18.27 4.12 21.76
C LEU A 76 -17.60 4.26 23.14
N GLN A 77 -16.28 4.11 23.22
CA GLN A 77 -15.54 4.34 24.46
C GLN A 77 -15.59 5.82 24.88
N GLU A 78 -15.45 6.74 23.93
CA GLU A 78 -15.55 8.18 24.20
C GLU A 78 -16.98 8.58 24.63
N PHE A 79 -17.99 8.03 23.95
CA PHE A 79 -19.39 8.24 24.29
C PHE A 79 -19.71 7.73 25.71
N ARG A 80 -19.22 6.55 26.07
CA ARG A 80 -19.37 6.00 27.43
C ARG A 80 -18.64 6.81 28.49
N ALA A 81 -17.45 7.34 28.17
CA ALA A 81 -16.65 8.12 29.12
C ALA A 81 -17.35 9.41 29.56
N HIS A 82 -18.25 9.94 28.73
CA HIS A 82 -18.99 11.17 29.00
C HIS A 82 -20.44 10.91 29.46
N GLY A 83 -21.09 9.84 28.99
CA GLY A 83 -22.49 9.50 29.30
C GLY A 83 -22.80 8.99 30.73
N GLN A 84 -22.00 9.31 31.75
CA GLN A 84 -22.39 9.11 33.17
C GLN A 84 -23.27 10.26 33.72
N SER A 85 -23.43 11.33 32.94
CA SER A 85 -24.33 12.44 33.25
C SER A 85 -25.74 12.11 32.76
N SER A 86 -26.78 12.46 33.54
CA SER A 86 -28.19 12.15 33.24
C SER A 86 -28.77 12.85 32.01
N ASP A 87 -28.00 13.72 31.34
CA ASP A 87 -28.39 14.43 30.13
C ASP A 87 -27.25 14.35 29.11
N ILE A 88 -27.55 13.88 27.89
CA ILE A 88 -26.57 13.76 26.81
C ILE A 88 -26.34 15.16 26.25
N SER A 89 -25.24 15.80 26.66
CA SER A 89 -24.92 17.14 26.16
C SER A 89 -24.45 17.07 24.70
N GLY A 90 -24.78 18.09 23.90
CA GLY A 90 -24.30 18.23 22.52
C GLY A 90 -22.77 18.16 22.39
N ASP A 91 -22.06 18.58 23.44
CA ASP A 91 -20.60 18.50 23.54
C ASP A 91 -20.07 17.05 23.57
N GLU A 92 -20.80 16.12 24.18
CA GLU A 92 -20.41 14.71 24.28
C GLU A 92 -20.53 13.99 22.93
N ILE A 93 -21.60 14.32 22.19
CA ILE A 93 -21.81 13.86 20.81
C ILE A 93 -20.70 14.41 19.92
N GLU A 94 -20.34 15.68 20.09
CA GLU A 94 -19.26 16.30 19.32
C GLU A 94 -17.90 15.68 19.64
N ALA A 95 -17.60 15.42 20.92
CA ALA A 95 -16.38 14.73 21.35
C ALA A 95 -16.27 13.33 20.73
N SER A 96 -17.35 12.55 20.78
CA SER A 96 -17.43 11.21 20.19
C SER A 96 -17.24 11.26 18.66
N LYS A 97 -17.83 12.25 17.98
CA LYS A 97 -17.65 12.48 16.55
C LYS A 97 -16.20 12.82 16.20
N ARG A 98 -15.54 13.67 16.99
CA ARG A 98 -14.11 14.01 16.82
C ARG A 98 -13.23 12.78 17.03
N ALA A 99 -13.51 11.94 18.02
CA ALA A 99 -12.80 10.69 18.26
C ALA A 99 -12.93 9.72 17.06
N LEU A 100 -14.14 9.56 16.51
CA LEU A 100 -14.39 8.78 15.30
C LEU A 100 -13.60 9.31 14.10
N GLN A 101 -13.65 10.61 13.84
CA GLN A 101 -12.91 11.23 12.74
C GLN A 101 -11.39 11.03 12.87
N ARG A 102 -10.86 11.16 14.09
CA ARG A 102 -9.44 10.89 14.37
C ARG A 102 -9.09 9.42 14.11
N ALA A 103 -9.90 8.48 14.58
CA ALA A 103 -9.70 7.06 14.35
C ALA A 103 -9.73 6.71 12.86
N ILE A 104 -10.67 7.31 12.09
CA ILE A 104 -10.75 7.16 10.63
C ILE A 104 -9.47 7.67 9.96
N ALA A 105 -8.98 8.86 10.34
CA ALA A 105 -7.77 9.44 9.79
C ALA A 105 -6.54 8.56 10.03
N ILE A 106 -6.37 8.08 11.28
CA ILE A 106 -5.27 7.18 11.66
C ILE A 106 -5.32 5.87 10.85
N LYS A 107 -6.49 5.22 10.78
CA LYS A 107 -6.64 3.96 10.03
C LYS A 107 -6.47 4.13 8.53
N THR A 108 -6.89 5.26 7.98
CA THR A 108 -6.66 5.61 6.58
C THR A 108 -5.17 5.77 6.28
N ALA A 109 -4.42 6.43 7.18
CA ALA A 109 -2.97 6.57 7.04
C ALA A 109 -2.25 5.21 7.12
N GLU A 110 -2.67 4.34 8.05
CA GLU A 110 -2.13 2.98 8.19
C GLU A 110 -2.33 2.13 6.92
N PHE A 111 -3.50 2.28 6.27
CA PHE A 111 -3.79 1.65 4.99
C PHE A 111 -2.95 2.20 3.84
N LYS A 112 -2.72 3.51 3.80
CA LYS A 112 -1.87 4.13 2.78
C LYS A 112 -0.38 3.75 2.91
N ARG A 113 0.05 3.20 4.04
CA ARG A 113 1.45 2.79 4.25
C ARG A 113 1.92 1.82 3.18
N GLY A 114 3.07 2.11 2.56
CA GLY A 114 3.68 1.30 1.51
C GLY A 114 3.16 1.57 0.09
N LEU A 115 1.96 2.15 -0.07
CA LEU A 115 1.41 2.49 -1.39
C LEU A 115 2.23 3.56 -2.10
N SER A 116 2.79 4.52 -1.36
CA SER A 116 3.67 5.55 -1.93
C SER A 116 4.93 4.94 -2.56
N GLY A 117 5.52 3.93 -1.94
CA GLY A 117 6.69 3.23 -2.50
C GLY A 117 6.36 2.46 -3.77
N LEU A 118 5.21 1.78 -3.80
CA LEU A 118 4.69 1.15 -5.01
C LEU A 118 4.45 2.16 -6.14
N ALA A 119 3.88 3.32 -5.82
CA ALA A 119 3.64 4.39 -6.79
C ALA A 119 4.96 4.93 -7.36
N THR A 120 5.98 5.13 -6.52
CA THR A 120 7.32 5.53 -6.96
C THR A 120 7.93 4.47 -7.86
N ILE A 121 7.93 3.19 -7.48
CA ILE A 121 8.49 2.12 -8.31
C ILE A 121 7.77 2.05 -9.66
N GLY A 122 6.43 2.12 -9.66
CA GLY A 122 5.63 2.10 -10.88
C GLY A 122 5.91 3.25 -11.83
N SER A 123 6.27 4.44 -11.30
CA SER A 123 6.60 5.59 -12.14
C SER A 123 8.08 5.63 -12.56
N THR A 124 9.01 5.16 -11.72
CA THR A 124 10.46 5.25 -12.00
C THR A 124 11.01 4.05 -12.78
N ALA A 125 10.44 2.85 -12.61
CA ALA A 125 10.96 1.63 -13.25
C ALA A 125 11.06 1.71 -14.79
N PRO A 126 10.08 2.29 -15.53
CA PRO A 126 10.19 2.45 -16.98
C PRO A 126 11.39 3.29 -17.40
N PHE A 127 11.73 4.33 -16.63
CA PHE A 127 12.88 5.18 -16.90
C PHE A 127 14.21 4.47 -16.61
N VAL A 128 14.24 3.60 -15.59
CA VAL A 128 15.42 2.78 -15.29
C VAL A 128 15.68 1.77 -16.42
N GLY A 129 14.64 1.12 -16.96
CA GLY A 129 14.75 0.26 -18.14
C GLY A 129 15.20 1.04 -19.38
N LEU A 130 14.56 2.19 -19.67
CA LEU A 130 14.95 3.07 -20.78
C LEU A 130 16.42 3.53 -20.66
N PHE A 131 16.91 3.79 -19.45
CA PHE A 131 18.32 4.09 -19.24
C PHE A 131 19.23 2.92 -19.66
N GLY A 132 18.86 1.69 -19.31
CA GLY A 132 19.58 0.48 -19.73
C GLY A 132 19.62 0.35 -21.26
N THR A 133 18.50 0.57 -21.93
CA THR A 133 18.41 0.46 -23.39
C THR A 133 19.26 1.53 -24.10
N VAL A 134 19.17 2.79 -23.65
CA VAL A 134 19.97 3.89 -24.21
C VAL A 134 21.46 3.63 -24.00
N PHE A 135 21.86 3.21 -22.81
CA PHE A 135 23.27 2.93 -22.51
C PHE A 135 23.81 1.77 -23.35
N GLY A 136 23.04 0.69 -23.49
CA GLY A 136 23.42 -0.47 -24.30
C GLY A 136 23.60 -0.11 -25.78
N ILE A 137 22.70 0.71 -26.35
CA ILE A 137 22.82 1.22 -27.72
C ILE A 137 24.08 2.08 -27.87
N ILE A 138 24.35 3.00 -26.95
CA ILE A 138 25.57 3.84 -26.97
C ILE A 138 26.83 2.96 -26.97
N ASN A 139 26.84 1.91 -26.15
CA ASN A 139 27.99 1.01 -26.07
C ASN A 139 28.18 0.18 -27.35
N ALA A 140 27.09 -0.26 -27.97
CA ALA A 140 27.13 -0.95 -29.26
C ALA A 140 27.75 -0.07 -30.36
N PHE A 141 27.32 1.19 -30.48
CA PHE A 141 27.89 2.12 -31.46
C PHE A 141 29.35 2.50 -31.16
N ARG A 142 29.75 2.61 -29.89
CA ARG A 142 31.17 2.79 -29.51
C ARG A 142 32.03 1.60 -29.93
N GLY A 143 31.53 0.38 -29.78
CA GLY A 143 32.19 -0.84 -30.26
C GLY A 143 32.43 -0.83 -31.77
N MET A 144 31.40 -0.45 -32.55
CA MET A 144 31.51 -0.31 -34.00
C MET A 144 32.58 0.70 -34.42
N LYS A 145 32.64 1.86 -33.74
CA LYS A 145 33.64 2.89 -34.01
C LYS A 145 35.07 2.37 -33.80
N ASN A 146 35.31 1.57 -32.77
CA ASN A 146 36.64 1.07 -32.43
C ASN A 146 37.09 -0.11 -33.31
N ALA A 147 36.14 -0.88 -33.84
CA ALA A 147 36.42 -2.07 -34.65
C ALA A 147 36.73 -1.75 -36.12
N GLU A 148 36.62 -0.48 -36.55
CA GLU A 148 36.75 0.01 -37.94
C GLU A 148 35.91 -0.78 -38.97
N THR A 149 34.97 -1.60 -38.52
CA THR A 149 34.15 -2.49 -39.33
C THR A 149 32.69 -2.06 -39.23
N ALA A 150 32.13 -1.59 -40.34
CA ALA A 150 30.75 -1.06 -40.43
C ALA A 150 29.68 -2.17 -40.60
N GLY A 151 29.95 -3.40 -40.16
CA GLY A 151 29.03 -4.52 -40.32
C GLY A 151 27.89 -4.47 -39.30
N ILE A 152 26.64 -4.67 -39.75
CA ILE A 152 25.45 -4.77 -38.87
C ILE A 152 25.63 -5.86 -37.80
N GLY A 153 26.37 -6.93 -38.12
CA GLY A 153 26.71 -8.00 -37.18
C GLY A 153 27.55 -7.54 -35.97
N ALA A 154 28.34 -6.47 -36.10
CA ALA A 154 29.17 -5.94 -35.02
C ALA A 154 28.36 -5.26 -33.91
N VAL A 155 27.14 -4.81 -34.19
CA VAL A 155 26.26 -4.12 -33.22
C VAL A 155 25.02 -4.91 -32.83
N ALA A 156 24.64 -5.93 -33.61
CA ALA A 156 23.45 -6.72 -33.38
C ALA A 156 23.38 -7.31 -31.95
N GLY A 157 24.51 -7.80 -31.42
CA GLY A 157 24.56 -8.34 -30.05
C GLY A 157 24.31 -7.29 -28.97
N GLY A 158 24.92 -6.11 -29.09
CA GLY A 158 24.76 -5.02 -28.12
C GLY A 158 23.37 -4.38 -28.14
N ILE A 159 22.76 -4.28 -29.32
CA ILE A 159 21.38 -3.79 -29.47
C ILE A 159 20.38 -4.83 -28.93
N SER A 160 20.59 -6.11 -29.21
CA SER A 160 19.74 -7.18 -28.67
C SER A 160 19.74 -7.18 -27.14
N GLU A 161 20.89 -6.96 -26.52
CA GLU A 161 21.01 -6.86 -25.07
C GLU A 161 20.33 -5.61 -24.51
N ALA A 162 20.50 -4.47 -25.20
CA ALA A 162 19.86 -3.22 -24.82
C ALA A 162 18.33 -3.30 -24.86
N LEU A 163 17.75 -4.09 -25.77
CA LEU A 163 16.31 -4.29 -25.84
C LEU A 163 15.76 -5.26 -24.79
N PHE A 164 16.64 -6.02 -24.13
CA PHE A 164 16.26 -7.00 -23.10
C PHE A 164 16.17 -6.40 -21.69
N THR A 165 16.92 -5.33 -21.43
CA THR A 165 16.94 -4.60 -20.13
C THR A 165 15.71 -3.74 -19.92
#